data_AF-A0A927P9G4-F1
#
_entry.id   AF-A0A927P9G4-F1
#
_cell.length_a   1.000
_cell.length_b   1.000
_cell.length_c   1.000
_cell.angle_alpha   90.00
_cell.angle_beta   90.00
_cell.angle_gamma   90.00
#
_symmetry.space_group_name_H-M   'P 1'
#
loop_
_entity.id
_entity.type
_entity.pdbx_description
1 polymer ?
#
loop_
_entity_poly.entity_id
_entity_poly.type
_entity_poly.pdbx_seq_one_letter_code
_entity_poly.pdbx_strand_id
1 'polypeptide(L)'
;METDEHFETGTFAHLVIGNEGRVLDGRRTPGYIEQYDEQSAMFVWRITAFEDKGKCWEIPAEEISSYQFRKGCSLLSRDEADKISKQCKTLNQTLYISKDETAFAETEQNITCWEKVACEWIGRNSTFIKAGCKFDFSSEAGNELLFDDLESYLKAYDLLEMERITAEQYLLNPYSGEWIKAMKIVMAEMGMIVYKGPKLRKKDTLIGIGGKENREKYILARMGFVRSVFKMCACSEVPVFRGMSSPIDFYETPQTLISTTFSVKTAIDFADMKQSSTSRSAYVVKYTCPVEKLFMTFLETRQFNERYKEQEAIVIYDGRIKF
;
A
#
# COMPACT_ATOMS: atom_id res chain seq x y z
N MET A 1 -22.08 14.49 -11.55
CA MET A 1 -21.36 13.29 -12.04
C MET A 1 -22.12 12.80 -13.27
N GLU A 2 -21.46 12.59 -14.40
CA GLU A 2 -22.12 12.06 -15.62
C GLU A 2 -22.70 10.67 -15.34
N THR A 3 -23.84 10.33 -15.96
CA THR A 3 -24.50 9.03 -15.77
C THR A 3 -23.75 7.91 -16.50
N ASP A 4 -23.96 6.65 -16.09
CA ASP A 4 -23.36 5.47 -16.73
C ASP A 4 -23.73 5.34 -18.22
N GLU A 5 -24.80 6.00 -18.68
CA GLU A 5 -25.26 5.97 -20.07
C GLU A 5 -24.24 6.57 -21.06
N HIS A 6 -23.34 7.44 -20.59
CA HIS A 6 -22.28 8.05 -21.40
C HIS A 6 -21.03 7.17 -21.53
N PHE A 7 -21.00 6.03 -20.84
CA PHE A 7 -19.83 5.18 -20.74
C PHE A 7 -20.10 3.75 -21.21
N GLU A 8 -19.03 3.04 -21.54
CA GLU A 8 -19.01 1.61 -21.80
C GLU A 8 -17.97 0.95 -20.90
N THR A 9 -18.24 -0.29 -20.47
CA THR A 9 -17.30 -1.06 -19.66
C THR A 9 -16.02 -1.32 -20.44
N GLY A 10 -14.88 -1.13 -19.77
CA GLY A 10 -13.57 -1.33 -20.35
C GLY A 10 -13.34 -2.77 -20.80
N THR A 11 -12.65 -2.88 -21.93
CA THR A 11 -12.17 -4.12 -22.54
C THR A 11 -10.76 -3.87 -23.05
N PHE A 12 -10.03 -4.92 -23.44
CA PHE A 12 -8.69 -4.73 -24.03
C PHE A 12 -8.68 -3.79 -25.24
N ALA A 13 -9.79 -3.69 -25.99
CA ALA A 13 -9.90 -2.75 -27.12
C ALA A 13 -9.81 -1.28 -26.68
N HIS A 14 -10.13 -0.97 -25.42
CA HIS A 14 -10.09 0.39 -24.89
C HIS A 14 -8.69 0.84 -24.45
N LEU A 15 -7.67 -0.02 -24.51
CA LEU A 15 -6.29 0.31 -24.12
C LEU A 15 -5.58 1.20 -25.16
N VAL A 16 -6.15 2.36 -25.44
CA VAL A 16 -5.63 3.38 -26.34
C VAL A 16 -5.24 4.62 -25.54
N ILE A 17 -4.04 5.13 -25.78
CA ILE A 17 -3.54 6.37 -25.15
C ILE A 17 -4.51 7.53 -25.43
N GLY A 18 -4.84 8.29 -24.39
CA GLY A 18 -5.77 9.41 -24.43
C GLY A 18 -7.23 9.02 -24.18
N ASN A 19 -7.58 7.73 -24.13
CA ASN A 19 -8.95 7.33 -23.81
C ASN A 19 -9.33 7.78 -22.39
N GLU A 20 -10.34 8.63 -22.31
CA GLU A 20 -10.91 9.14 -21.06
C GLU A 20 -11.99 8.23 -20.50
N GLY A 21 -12.10 8.24 -19.17
CA GLY A 21 -13.05 7.41 -18.49
C GLY A 21 -13.07 7.62 -16.99
N ARG A 22 -13.49 6.58 -16.29
CA ARG A 22 -13.54 6.52 -14.83
C ARG A 22 -13.40 5.11 -14.31
N VAL A 23 -12.90 4.99 -13.10
CA VAL A 23 -12.83 3.73 -12.36
C VAL A 23 -14.24 3.36 -11.86
N LEU A 24 -14.54 2.06 -11.78
CA LEU A 24 -15.75 1.51 -11.17
C LEU A 24 -15.63 1.44 -9.62
N ASP A 25 -15.01 2.45 -9.00
CA ASP A 25 -14.91 2.58 -7.55
C ASP A 25 -16.06 3.44 -6.98
N GLY A 26 -16.16 3.53 -5.65
CA GLY A 26 -17.26 4.27 -5.00
C GLY A 26 -17.32 5.76 -5.35
N ARG A 27 -16.16 6.38 -5.67
CA ARG A 27 -16.06 7.81 -6.05
C ARG A 27 -16.14 8.06 -7.55
N ARG A 28 -16.12 7.00 -8.36
CA ARG A 28 -16.03 7.04 -9.82
C ARG A 28 -14.83 7.87 -10.29
N THR A 29 -13.63 7.53 -9.81
CA THR A 29 -12.39 8.27 -10.01
C THR A 29 -12.11 8.52 -11.50
N PRO A 30 -12.20 9.77 -12.00
CA PRO A 30 -12.03 10.06 -13.42
C PRO A 30 -10.54 10.16 -13.80
N GLY A 31 -10.27 9.91 -15.08
CA GLY A 31 -8.92 9.90 -15.61
C GLY A 31 -8.84 9.54 -17.09
N TYR A 32 -7.62 9.27 -17.54
CA TYR A 32 -7.36 8.79 -18.90
C TYR A 32 -6.16 7.83 -18.95
N ILE A 33 -6.08 7.04 -20.02
CA ILE A 33 -4.91 6.20 -20.29
C ILE A 33 -3.78 7.08 -20.80
N GLU A 34 -2.74 7.26 -20.00
CA GLU A 34 -1.57 8.05 -20.38
C GLU A 34 -0.56 7.23 -21.19
N GLN A 35 -0.39 5.96 -20.84
CA GLN A 35 0.59 5.08 -21.46
C GLN A 35 0.10 3.63 -21.43
N TYR A 36 0.55 2.84 -22.39
CA TYR A 36 0.48 1.38 -22.36
C TYR A 36 1.87 0.79 -22.60
N ASP A 37 2.29 -0.15 -21.75
CA ASP A 37 3.52 -0.92 -21.90
C ASP A 37 3.17 -2.35 -22.33
N GLU A 38 3.46 -2.66 -23.59
CA GLU A 38 3.19 -3.96 -24.20
C GLU A 38 3.98 -5.10 -23.53
N GLN A 39 5.20 -4.83 -23.06
CA GLN A 39 6.07 -5.87 -22.51
C GLN A 39 5.52 -6.41 -21.19
N SER A 40 5.14 -5.50 -20.30
CA SER A 40 4.53 -5.84 -19.02
C SER A 40 3.00 -5.97 -19.09
N ALA A 41 2.36 -5.65 -20.22
CA ALA A 41 0.91 -5.54 -20.34
C ALA A 41 0.30 -4.72 -19.18
N MET A 42 0.88 -3.55 -18.91
CA MET A 42 0.42 -2.60 -17.91
C MET A 42 0.01 -1.30 -18.60
N PHE A 43 -1.01 -0.62 -18.11
CA PHE A 43 -1.36 0.73 -18.54
C PHE A 43 -1.21 1.72 -17.38
N VAL A 44 -0.92 2.97 -17.72
CA VAL A 44 -0.84 4.08 -16.79
C VAL A 44 -2.14 4.87 -16.86
N TRP A 45 -2.86 4.92 -15.76
CA TRP A 45 -4.06 5.72 -15.57
C TRP A 45 -3.70 7.04 -14.88
N ARG A 46 -3.89 8.18 -15.56
CA ARG A 46 -3.69 9.51 -14.97
C ARG A 46 -5.00 10.00 -14.36
N ILE A 47 -4.99 10.29 -13.06
CA ILE A 47 -6.16 10.78 -12.33
C ILE A 47 -6.35 12.27 -12.61
N THR A 48 -7.58 12.70 -12.88
CA THR A 48 -7.88 14.09 -13.28
C THR A 48 -8.67 14.90 -12.24
N ALA A 49 -9.10 14.27 -11.15
CA ALA A 49 -9.88 14.92 -10.09
C ALA A 49 -9.47 14.44 -8.68
N PHE A 50 -10.12 15.03 -7.66
CA PHE A 50 -9.93 14.72 -6.23
C PHE A 50 -8.53 15.04 -5.70
N GLU A 51 -8.20 14.52 -4.52
CA GLU A 51 -6.93 14.75 -3.81
C GLU A 51 -5.73 14.19 -4.59
N ASP A 52 -5.96 13.20 -5.46
CA ASP A 52 -4.94 12.52 -6.27
C ASP A 52 -4.82 13.09 -7.69
N LYS A 53 -5.40 14.27 -7.96
CA LYS A 53 -5.31 14.90 -9.29
C LYS A 53 -3.86 15.03 -9.75
N GLY A 54 -3.60 14.54 -10.95
CA GLY A 54 -2.27 14.55 -11.55
C GLY A 54 -1.38 13.37 -11.12
N LYS A 55 -1.83 12.48 -10.22
CA LYS A 55 -1.12 11.24 -9.89
C LYS A 55 -1.48 10.13 -10.89
N CYS A 56 -0.68 9.06 -10.86
CA CYS A 56 -0.81 7.94 -11.78
C CYS A 56 -0.96 6.62 -11.05
N TRP A 57 -1.81 5.75 -11.61
CA TRP A 57 -1.79 4.34 -11.29
C TRP A 57 -1.26 3.54 -12.46
N GLU A 58 -0.28 2.68 -12.20
CA GLU A 58 0.09 1.60 -13.10
C GLU A 58 -0.79 0.38 -12.80
N ILE A 59 -1.47 -0.14 -13.82
CA ILE A 59 -2.53 -1.15 -13.66
C ILE A 59 -2.33 -2.29 -14.67
N PRO A 60 -2.47 -3.57 -14.25
CA PRO A 60 -2.52 -4.70 -15.17
C PRO A 60 -3.62 -4.53 -16.21
N ALA A 61 -3.31 -4.79 -17.49
CA ALA A 61 -4.27 -4.65 -18.57
C ALA A 61 -5.56 -5.47 -18.37
N GLU A 62 -5.51 -6.61 -17.68
CA GLU A 62 -6.71 -7.39 -17.38
C GLU A 62 -7.69 -6.72 -16.39
N GLU A 63 -7.24 -5.73 -15.63
CA GLU A 63 -8.10 -4.96 -14.73
C GLU A 63 -8.87 -3.84 -15.46
N ILE A 64 -8.73 -3.74 -16.78
CA ILE A 64 -9.46 -2.77 -17.61
C ILE A 64 -10.98 -2.87 -17.46
N SER A 65 -11.52 -4.04 -17.08
CA SER A 65 -12.94 -4.22 -16.81
C SER A 65 -13.43 -3.48 -15.56
N SER A 66 -12.52 -3.05 -14.68
CA SER A 66 -12.80 -2.18 -13.53
C SER A 66 -12.88 -0.70 -13.92
N TYR A 67 -12.86 -0.39 -15.23
CA TYR A 67 -12.93 0.96 -15.78
C TYR A 67 -14.11 1.08 -16.74
N GLN A 68 -14.54 2.32 -16.94
CA GLN A 68 -15.57 2.74 -17.88
C GLN A 68 -14.98 3.82 -18.77
N PHE A 69 -15.19 3.74 -20.08
CA PHE A 69 -14.66 4.70 -21.06
C PHE A 69 -15.79 5.44 -21.74
N ARG A 70 -15.55 6.69 -22.15
CA ARG A 70 -16.55 7.48 -22.87
C ARG A 70 -16.96 6.76 -24.16
N LYS A 71 -18.25 6.74 -24.47
CA LYS A 71 -18.76 6.22 -25.74
C LYS A 71 -18.13 6.95 -26.92
N GLY A 72 -17.79 6.18 -27.96
CA GLY A 72 -17.13 6.72 -29.16
C GLY A 72 -15.64 7.05 -28.98
N CYS A 73 -15.02 6.62 -27.89
CA CYS A 73 -13.56 6.68 -27.74
C CYS A 73 -12.84 5.79 -28.76
N SER A 74 -11.52 5.95 -28.85
CA SER A 74 -10.71 5.18 -29.78
C SER A 74 -10.63 3.73 -29.35
N LEU A 75 -10.69 2.80 -30.31
CA LEU A 75 -10.60 1.37 -30.04
C LEU A 75 -9.44 0.76 -30.84
N LEU A 76 -8.69 -0.13 -30.19
CA LEU A 76 -7.78 -1.03 -30.86
C LEU A 76 -8.55 -1.99 -31.78
N SER A 77 -7.87 -2.49 -32.81
CA SER A 77 -8.39 -3.58 -33.62
C SER A 77 -8.55 -4.86 -32.78
N ARG A 78 -9.37 -5.78 -33.27
CA ARG A 78 -9.55 -7.10 -32.63
C ARG A 78 -8.23 -7.85 -32.47
N ASP A 79 -7.37 -7.80 -33.48
CA ASP A 79 -6.08 -8.50 -33.46
C ASP A 79 -5.13 -7.92 -32.40
N GLU A 80 -5.13 -6.61 -32.20
CA GLU A 80 -4.37 -5.95 -31.13
C GLU A 80 -4.90 -6.32 -29.75
N ALA A 81 -6.22 -6.24 -29.55
CA ALA A 81 -6.85 -6.65 -28.30
C ALA A 81 -6.59 -8.14 -27.96
N ASP A 82 -6.61 -9.01 -28.97
CA ASP A 82 -6.31 -10.43 -28.82
C ASP A 82 -4.84 -10.69 -28.47
N LYS A 83 -3.90 -9.89 -29.00
CA LYS A 83 -2.48 -9.94 -28.60
C LYS A 83 -2.32 -9.59 -27.12
N ILE A 84 -2.96 -8.51 -26.66
CA ILE A 84 -2.92 -8.09 -25.25
C ILE A 84 -3.49 -9.20 -24.36
N SER A 85 -4.64 -9.78 -24.73
CA SER A 85 -5.25 -10.88 -23.98
C SER A 85 -4.31 -12.09 -23.85
N LYS A 86 -3.61 -12.47 -24.93
CA LYS A 86 -2.61 -13.56 -24.91
C LYS A 86 -1.40 -13.23 -24.02
N GLN A 87 -0.94 -11.97 -24.06
CA GLN A 87 0.16 -11.52 -23.22
C GLN A 87 -0.21 -11.55 -21.74
N CYS A 88 -1.39 -11.04 -21.36
CA CYS A 88 -1.90 -11.14 -19.98
C CYS A 88 -1.96 -12.59 -19.49
N LYS A 89 -2.45 -13.53 -20.31
CA LYS A 89 -2.46 -14.97 -19.95
C LYS A 89 -1.07 -15.53 -19.68
N THR A 90 -0.06 -15.08 -20.43
CA THR A 90 1.33 -15.51 -20.27
C THR A 90 1.95 -14.94 -18.99
N LEU A 91 1.63 -13.68 -18.68
CA LEU A 91 2.14 -12.95 -17.52
C LEU A 91 1.39 -13.26 -16.21
N ASN A 92 0.15 -13.76 -16.28
CA ASN A 92 -0.67 -14.11 -15.13
C ASN A 92 -0.22 -15.44 -14.51
N GLN A 93 1.01 -15.45 -13.99
CA GLN A 93 1.58 -16.55 -13.24
C GLN A 93 1.48 -16.24 -11.76
N THR A 94 0.89 -17.17 -10.99
CA THR A 94 0.84 -17.07 -9.53
C THR A 94 2.20 -17.45 -8.94
N LEU A 95 2.64 -16.65 -7.97
CA LEU A 95 3.73 -16.94 -7.06
C LEU A 95 3.13 -17.21 -5.67
N TYR A 96 3.60 -18.29 -5.06
CA TYR A 96 3.29 -18.62 -3.67
C TYR A 96 4.59 -18.75 -2.89
N ILE A 97 4.70 -17.98 -1.81
CA ILE A 97 5.79 -18.04 -0.84
C ILE A 97 5.13 -18.32 0.51
N SER A 98 5.36 -19.53 1.02
CA SER A 98 4.89 -19.93 2.34
C SER A 98 5.70 -19.24 3.44
N LYS A 99 5.12 -19.14 4.63
CA LYS A 99 5.86 -18.70 5.81
C LYS A 99 6.99 -19.68 6.12
N ASP A 100 8.20 -19.15 6.30
CA ASP A 100 9.37 -19.89 6.76
C ASP A 100 9.73 -19.40 8.17
N GLU A 101 9.55 -20.27 9.17
CA GLU A 101 9.82 -19.92 10.58
C GLU A 101 11.32 -19.72 10.87
N THR A 102 12.21 -20.33 10.07
CA THR A 102 13.67 -20.15 10.22
C THR A 102 14.06 -18.77 9.71
N ALA A 103 13.62 -18.42 8.50
CA ALA A 103 13.84 -17.10 7.92
C ALA A 103 13.20 -15.99 8.79
N PHE A 104 12.03 -16.26 9.36
CA PHE A 104 11.38 -15.34 10.29
C PHE A 104 12.21 -15.12 11.56
N ALA A 105 12.73 -16.19 12.17
CA ALA A 105 13.55 -16.09 13.37
C ALA A 105 14.86 -15.31 13.12
N GLU A 106 15.52 -15.55 11.98
CA GLU A 106 16.69 -14.78 11.56
C GLU A 106 16.35 -13.30 11.33
N THR A 107 15.22 -13.04 10.66
CA THR A 107 14.74 -11.69 10.42
C THR A 107 14.44 -10.94 11.72
N GLU A 108 13.79 -11.57 12.70
CA GLU A 108 13.54 -10.95 14.01
C GLU A 108 14.82 -10.66 14.80
N GLN A 109 15.84 -11.51 14.69
CA GLN A 109 17.17 -11.21 15.24
C GLN A 109 17.78 -9.98 14.56
N ASN A 110 17.68 -9.89 13.24
CA ASN A 110 18.18 -8.75 12.47
C ASN A 110 17.42 -7.45 12.81
N ILE A 111 16.08 -7.51 12.97
CA ILE A 111 15.28 -6.36 13.43
C ILE A 111 15.73 -5.93 14.83
N THR A 112 16.00 -6.88 15.73
CA THR A 112 16.50 -6.56 17.09
C THR A 112 17.86 -5.86 17.04
N CYS A 113 18.74 -6.22 16.10
CA CYS A 113 19.99 -5.49 15.87
C CYS A 113 19.73 -4.06 15.37
N TRP A 114 18.83 -3.89 14.41
CA TRP A 114 18.43 -2.56 13.92
C TRP A 114 17.70 -1.72 14.96
N GLU A 115 16.95 -2.33 15.88
CA GLU A 115 16.34 -1.64 17.01
C GLU A 115 17.41 -1.03 17.91
N LYS A 116 18.52 -1.74 18.19
CA LYS A 116 19.63 -1.16 18.97
C LYS A 116 20.27 0.03 18.24
N VAL A 117 20.50 -0.12 16.93
CA VAL A 117 21.04 0.95 16.07
C VAL A 117 20.12 2.18 16.08
N ALA A 118 18.81 1.97 15.93
CA ALA A 118 17.82 3.03 15.99
C ALA A 118 17.73 3.67 17.38
N CYS A 119 17.71 2.89 18.47
CA CYS A 119 17.75 3.40 19.84
C CYS A 119 18.94 4.34 20.09
N GLU A 120 20.14 3.92 19.68
CA GLU A 120 21.35 4.76 19.81
C GLU A 120 21.25 6.04 18.98
N TRP A 121 20.77 5.93 17.74
CA TRP A 121 20.60 7.07 16.85
C TRP A 121 19.56 8.05 17.42
N ILE A 122 18.39 7.56 17.83
CA ILE A 122 17.30 8.37 18.39
C ILE A 122 17.79 9.07 19.66
N GLY A 123 18.43 8.35 20.60
CA GLY A 123 18.95 8.94 21.83
C GLY A 123 19.94 10.09 21.60
N ARG A 124 20.75 10.02 20.53
CA ARG A 124 21.71 11.09 20.19
C ARG A 124 21.12 12.20 19.35
N ASN A 125 20.21 11.90 18.43
CA ASN A 125 19.82 12.82 17.36
C ASN A 125 18.38 13.33 17.48
N SER A 126 17.44 12.50 17.93
CA SER A 126 16.00 12.78 17.88
C SER A 126 15.63 14.09 18.57
N THR A 127 15.00 14.97 17.79
CA THR A 127 14.44 16.22 18.30
C THR A 127 13.13 16.00 19.03
N PHE A 128 12.31 15.04 18.57
CA PHE A 128 11.06 14.64 19.22
C PHE A 128 11.27 14.16 20.66
N ILE A 129 12.23 13.23 20.85
CA ILE A 129 12.54 12.68 22.18
C ILE A 129 13.17 13.74 23.09
N LYS A 130 14.11 14.55 22.57
CA LYS A 130 14.76 15.62 23.36
C LYS A 130 13.78 16.70 23.81
N ALA A 131 12.77 16.98 23.01
CA ALA A 131 11.70 17.91 23.36
C ALA A 131 10.71 17.34 24.39
N GLY A 132 10.84 16.06 24.78
CA GLY A 132 9.92 15.40 25.71
C GLY A 132 8.53 15.18 25.13
N CYS A 133 8.42 15.14 23.79
CA CYS A 133 7.16 14.88 23.11
C CYS A 133 6.66 13.46 23.40
N LYS A 134 5.34 13.28 23.28
CA LYS A 134 4.65 12.00 23.43
C LYS A 134 3.72 11.79 22.24
N PHE A 135 3.35 10.55 21.97
CA PHE A 135 2.33 10.27 20.97
C PHE A 135 0.98 10.81 21.44
N ASP A 136 0.28 11.45 20.51
CA ASP A 136 -1.12 11.79 20.65
C ASP A 136 -1.92 10.99 19.61
N PHE A 137 -2.47 9.86 20.05
CA PHE A 137 -3.31 9.00 19.19
C PHE A 137 -4.68 9.62 18.88
N SER A 138 -5.06 10.73 19.54
CA SER A 138 -6.28 11.46 19.25
C SER A 138 -6.11 12.53 18.17
N SER A 139 -4.87 12.88 17.84
CA SER A 139 -4.55 13.85 16.80
C SER A 139 -4.88 13.32 15.40
N GLU A 140 -5.42 14.19 14.55
CA GLU A 140 -5.63 13.92 13.12
C GLU A 140 -4.33 14.00 12.31
N ALA A 141 -3.23 14.45 12.93
CA ALA A 141 -1.91 14.55 12.31
C ALA A 141 -0.79 14.03 13.23
N GLY A 142 0.26 13.48 12.62
CA GLY A 142 1.51 13.14 13.30
C GLY A 142 2.31 14.38 13.73
N ASN A 143 3.51 14.14 14.25
CA ASN A 143 4.36 15.20 14.78
C ASN A 143 5.49 15.54 13.82
N GLU A 144 5.63 16.82 13.45
CA GLU A 144 6.68 17.31 12.54
C GLU A 144 8.10 16.96 12.98
N LEU A 145 8.39 17.02 14.29
CA LEU A 145 9.72 16.63 14.81
C LEU A 145 9.99 15.14 14.59
N LEU A 146 8.95 14.30 14.69
CA LEU A 146 9.09 12.87 14.46
C LEU A 146 9.21 12.53 12.98
N PHE A 147 8.55 13.29 12.11
CA PHE A 147 8.74 13.19 10.65
C PHE A 147 10.20 13.48 10.29
N ASP A 148 10.75 14.59 10.81
CA ASP A 148 12.13 15.00 10.55
C ASP A 148 13.14 13.99 11.13
N ASP A 149 12.84 13.41 12.28
CA ASP A 149 13.66 12.37 12.90
C ASP A 149 13.69 11.09 12.03
N LEU A 150 12.56 10.63 11.51
CA LEU A 150 12.51 9.47 10.61
C LEU A 150 13.27 9.76 9.32
N GLU A 151 13.03 10.90 8.67
CA GLU A 151 13.68 11.25 7.41
C GLU A 151 15.21 11.34 7.61
N SER A 152 15.66 11.95 8.70
CA SER A 152 17.08 12.08 9.03
C SER A 152 17.72 10.72 9.34
N TYR A 153 17.02 9.85 10.06
CA TYR A 153 17.48 8.50 10.34
C TYR A 153 17.64 7.70 9.05
N LEU A 154 16.60 7.63 8.21
CA LEU A 154 16.67 6.86 6.97
C LEU A 154 17.65 7.45 5.96
N LYS A 155 17.84 8.77 5.94
CA LYS A 155 18.87 9.43 5.14
C LYS A 155 20.28 9.00 5.57
N ALA A 156 20.54 8.83 6.87
CA ALA A 156 21.84 8.39 7.38
C ALA A 156 22.23 6.97 6.92
N TYR A 157 21.28 6.18 6.41
CA TYR A 157 21.50 4.82 5.90
C TYR A 157 21.20 4.66 4.40
N ASP A 158 21.03 5.77 3.67
CA ASP A 158 20.69 5.81 2.24
C ASP A 158 19.34 5.17 1.89
N LEU A 159 18.35 5.30 2.78
CA LEU A 159 17.02 4.67 2.67
C LEU A 159 15.87 5.66 2.49
N LEU A 160 16.13 6.97 2.59
CA LEU A 160 15.07 8.00 2.56
C LEU A 160 14.23 7.98 1.27
N GLU A 161 14.86 7.79 0.11
CA GLU A 161 14.12 7.74 -1.15
C GLU A 161 13.21 6.49 -1.21
N MET A 162 13.64 5.38 -0.59
CA MET A 162 12.82 4.17 -0.49
C MET A 162 11.58 4.41 0.37
N GLU A 163 11.72 5.14 1.49
CA GLU A 163 10.60 5.56 2.33
C GLU A 163 9.59 6.39 1.54
N ARG A 164 10.08 7.40 0.81
CA ARG A 164 9.22 8.29 0.04
C ARG A 164 8.40 7.54 -1.01
N ILE A 165 9.05 6.67 -1.78
CA ILE A 165 8.35 5.84 -2.79
C ILE A 165 7.35 4.90 -2.11
N THR A 166 7.76 4.24 -1.02
CA THR A 166 6.90 3.26 -0.33
C THR A 166 5.68 3.92 0.30
N ALA A 167 5.86 5.02 1.05
CA ALA A 167 4.79 5.76 1.67
C ALA A 167 3.83 6.37 0.64
N GLU A 168 4.37 6.96 -0.44
CA GLU A 168 3.56 7.55 -1.51
C GLU A 168 2.71 6.50 -2.24
N GLN A 169 3.25 5.29 -2.45
CA GLN A 169 2.52 4.19 -3.07
C GLN A 169 1.41 3.65 -2.16
N TYR A 170 1.66 3.51 -0.85
CA TYR A 170 0.60 3.16 0.12
C TYR A 170 -0.53 4.19 0.12
N LEU A 171 -0.16 5.47 0.14
CA LEU A 171 -1.12 6.57 0.19
C LEU A 171 -1.95 6.71 -1.09
N LEU A 172 -1.34 6.41 -2.25
CA LEU A 172 -1.99 6.54 -3.54
C LEU A 172 -2.84 5.32 -3.90
N ASN A 173 -2.22 4.14 -3.98
CA ASN A 173 -2.88 2.86 -4.21
C ASN A 173 -1.84 1.74 -4.02
N PRO A 174 -1.87 0.96 -2.93
CA PRO A 174 -0.88 -0.09 -2.66
C PRO A 174 -0.92 -1.27 -3.66
N TYR A 175 -1.97 -1.34 -4.48
CA TYR A 175 -2.10 -2.33 -5.55
C TYR A 175 -1.64 -1.79 -6.92
N SER A 176 -1.31 -0.50 -7.00
CA SER A 176 -0.78 0.09 -8.21
C SER A 176 0.69 -0.25 -8.41
N GLY A 177 1.05 -0.48 -9.67
CA GLY A 177 2.40 -0.82 -10.08
C GLY A 177 2.87 -2.11 -9.43
N GLU A 178 4.19 -2.20 -9.24
CA GLU A 178 4.82 -3.41 -8.73
C GLU A 178 5.70 -3.18 -7.50
N TRP A 179 5.76 -1.94 -7.01
CA TRP A 179 6.63 -1.57 -5.90
C TRP A 179 6.26 -2.28 -4.59
N ILE A 180 5.01 -2.11 -4.13
CA ILE A 180 4.52 -2.79 -2.91
C ILE A 180 4.44 -4.29 -3.12
N LYS A 181 4.13 -4.75 -4.34
CA LYS A 181 4.18 -6.18 -4.68
C LYS A 181 5.58 -6.76 -4.45
N ALA A 182 6.63 -6.08 -4.92
CA ALA A 182 8.01 -6.48 -4.70
C ALA A 182 8.40 -6.42 -3.21
N MET A 183 7.95 -5.39 -2.49
CA MET A 183 8.15 -5.30 -1.04
C MET A 183 7.55 -6.50 -0.29
N LYS A 184 6.31 -6.89 -0.64
CA LYS A 184 5.62 -8.05 -0.07
C LYS A 184 6.32 -9.37 -0.43
N ILE A 185 6.88 -9.49 -1.63
CA ILE A 185 7.67 -10.67 -2.02
C ILE A 185 8.91 -10.77 -1.14
N VAL A 186 9.67 -9.69 -0.98
CA VAL A 186 10.86 -9.67 -0.11
C VAL A 186 10.50 -9.96 1.34
N MET A 187 9.45 -9.33 1.89
CA MET A 187 8.99 -9.65 3.25
C MET A 187 8.57 -11.12 3.41
N ALA A 188 8.01 -11.75 2.37
CA ALA A 188 7.67 -13.16 2.41
C ALA A 188 8.92 -14.05 2.35
N GLU A 189 9.92 -13.68 1.55
CA GLU A 189 11.25 -14.34 1.53
C GLU A 189 11.96 -14.21 2.90
N MET A 190 11.76 -13.11 3.61
CA MET A 190 12.19 -12.89 5.00
C MET A 190 11.33 -13.65 6.04
N GLY A 191 10.34 -14.43 5.62
CA GLY A 191 9.46 -15.19 6.52
C GLY A 191 8.43 -14.34 7.30
N MET A 192 8.34 -13.04 7.03
CA MET A 192 7.48 -12.11 7.79
C MET A 192 5.99 -12.21 7.43
N ILE A 193 5.69 -12.56 6.17
CA ILE A 193 4.31 -12.69 5.66
C ILE A 193 4.19 -13.88 4.71
N VAL A 194 2.95 -14.25 4.38
CA VAL A 194 2.66 -15.16 3.26
C VAL A 194 2.39 -14.33 2.01
N TYR A 195 3.00 -14.74 0.90
CA TYR A 195 2.69 -14.16 -0.41
C TYR A 195 1.93 -15.17 -1.27
N LYS A 196 0.74 -14.79 -1.73
CA LYS A 196 -0.02 -15.51 -2.75
C LYS A 196 -0.60 -14.50 -3.72
N GLY A 197 -0.01 -14.38 -4.89
CA GLY A 197 -0.38 -13.35 -5.87
C GLY A 197 0.37 -13.50 -7.19
N PRO A 198 0.18 -12.59 -8.15
CA PRO A 198 0.87 -12.63 -9.43
C PRO A 198 2.39 -12.40 -9.26
N LYS A 199 3.20 -13.00 -10.13
CA LYS A 199 4.62 -12.65 -10.26
C LYS A 199 4.81 -11.18 -10.67
N LEU A 200 6.00 -10.66 -10.43
CA LEU A 200 6.44 -9.37 -11.00
C LEU A 200 6.50 -9.49 -12.53
N ARG A 201 5.97 -8.48 -13.22
CA ARG A 201 5.98 -8.35 -14.68
C ARG A 201 7.20 -7.57 -15.16
N LYS A 202 7.62 -6.59 -14.38
CA LYS A 202 8.71 -5.63 -14.60
C LYS A 202 9.92 -6.04 -13.78
N LYS A 203 10.93 -6.61 -14.45
CA LYS A 203 12.15 -7.12 -13.80
C LYS A 203 13.00 -6.01 -13.18
N ASP A 204 12.94 -4.82 -13.75
CA ASP A 204 13.56 -3.59 -13.27
C ASP A 204 12.96 -3.09 -11.94
N THR A 205 11.82 -3.62 -11.49
CA THR A 205 11.32 -3.35 -10.13
C THR A 205 12.30 -3.79 -9.04
N LEU A 206 13.19 -4.75 -9.35
CA LEU A 206 14.18 -5.32 -8.42
C LEU A 206 15.62 -4.89 -8.69
N ILE A 207 15.86 -3.78 -9.41
CA ILE A 207 17.20 -3.24 -9.67
C ILE A 207 17.39 -1.84 -9.06
N GLY A 208 18.65 -1.43 -8.85
CA GLY A 208 18.97 -0.12 -8.29
C GLY A 208 18.40 0.07 -6.87
N ILE A 209 17.72 1.20 -6.62
CA ILE A 209 16.97 1.41 -5.38
C ILE A 209 15.88 0.35 -5.17
N GLY A 210 15.40 -0.26 -6.26
CA GLY A 210 14.48 -1.40 -6.30
C GLY A 210 15.04 -2.71 -5.74
N GLY A 211 16.35 -2.81 -5.57
CA GLY A 211 17.06 -4.05 -5.25
C GLY A 211 16.51 -4.80 -4.02
N LYS A 212 16.53 -6.14 -4.07
CA LYS A 212 16.09 -6.98 -2.94
C LYS A 212 16.85 -6.66 -1.66
N GLU A 213 18.18 -6.61 -1.72
CA GLU A 213 19.04 -6.26 -0.57
C GLU A 213 18.69 -4.88 0.00
N ASN A 214 18.39 -3.90 -0.86
CA ASN A 214 17.98 -2.57 -0.42
C ASN A 214 16.61 -2.59 0.27
N ARG A 215 15.66 -3.42 -0.22
CA ARG A 215 14.35 -3.63 0.43
C ARG A 215 14.49 -4.30 1.78
N GLU A 216 15.30 -5.35 1.88
CA GLU A 216 15.58 -6.03 3.15
C GLU A 216 16.17 -5.03 4.16
N LYS A 217 17.22 -4.29 3.76
CA LYS A 217 17.82 -3.24 4.60
C LYS A 217 16.79 -2.20 5.04
N TYR A 218 15.94 -1.74 4.12
CA TYR A 218 14.86 -0.80 4.42
C TYR A 218 13.84 -1.35 5.42
N ILE A 219 13.34 -2.57 5.19
CA ILE A 219 12.37 -3.23 6.07
C ILE A 219 12.93 -3.32 7.49
N LEU A 220 14.17 -3.82 7.62
CA LEU A 220 14.82 -3.97 8.92
C LEU A 220 15.04 -2.62 9.62
N ALA A 221 15.56 -1.62 8.90
CA ALA A 221 15.81 -0.29 9.45
C ALA A 221 14.50 0.42 9.86
N ARG A 222 13.44 0.31 9.04
CA ARG A 222 12.14 0.91 9.29
C ARG A 222 11.46 0.29 10.51
N MET A 223 11.42 -1.03 10.58
CA MET A 223 10.91 -1.78 11.75
C MET A 223 11.70 -1.45 13.00
N GLY A 224 13.04 -1.40 12.90
CA GLY A 224 13.93 -1.01 14.00
C GLY A 224 13.62 0.39 14.53
N PHE A 225 13.40 1.37 13.65
CA PHE A 225 13.04 2.73 14.03
C PHE A 225 11.68 2.78 14.76
N VAL A 226 10.63 2.20 14.17
CA VAL A 226 9.29 2.17 14.76
C VAL A 226 9.32 1.53 16.14
N ARG A 227 9.88 0.32 16.25
CA ARG A 227 9.99 -0.38 17.54
C ARG A 227 10.73 0.47 18.58
N SER A 228 11.83 1.10 18.19
CA SER A 228 12.64 1.93 19.10
C SER A 228 11.89 3.15 19.61
N VAL A 229 11.31 3.96 18.72
CA VAL A 229 10.64 5.20 19.13
C VAL A 229 9.43 4.90 20.00
N PHE A 230 8.66 3.86 19.68
CA PHE A 230 7.52 3.46 20.49
C PHE A 230 7.92 2.96 21.88
N LYS A 231 8.96 2.12 21.98
CA LYS A 231 9.50 1.66 23.27
C LYS A 231 10.05 2.81 24.10
N MET A 232 10.74 3.78 23.49
CA MET A 232 11.24 4.98 24.18
C MET A 232 10.10 5.87 24.69
N CYS A 233 8.94 5.85 24.02
CA CYS A 233 7.71 6.49 24.49
C CYS A 233 6.87 5.61 25.44
N ALA A 234 7.43 4.51 25.94
CA ALA A 234 6.77 3.54 26.82
C ALA A 234 5.47 2.94 26.24
N CYS A 235 5.43 2.75 24.92
CA CYS A 235 4.32 2.13 24.22
C CYS A 235 4.77 0.78 23.64
N SER A 236 4.15 -0.31 24.11
CA SER A 236 4.40 -1.68 23.61
C SER A 236 3.29 -2.17 22.68
N GLU A 237 2.12 -1.54 22.74
CA GLU A 237 0.95 -1.90 21.95
C GLU A 237 0.07 -0.68 21.68
N VAL A 238 -0.68 -0.73 20.59
CA VAL A 238 -1.59 0.34 20.18
C VAL A 238 -2.97 -0.17 19.78
N PRO A 239 -4.05 0.55 20.08
CA PRO A 239 -5.36 0.24 19.53
C PRO A 239 -5.42 0.67 18.06
N VAL A 240 -5.81 -0.26 17.19
CA VAL A 240 -6.07 0.02 15.77
C VAL A 240 -7.44 -0.51 15.37
N PHE A 241 -7.97 0.10 14.31
CA PHE A 241 -9.27 -0.22 13.73
C PHE A 241 -9.10 -0.56 12.26
N ARG A 242 -9.93 -1.48 11.77
CA ARG A 242 -10.02 -1.80 10.35
C ARG A 242 -11.46 -1.78 9.92
N GLY A 243 -11.78 -0.88 9.01
CA GLY A 243 -13.03 -0.86 8.26
C GLY A 243 -12.84 -1.48 6.89
N MET A 244 -13.80 -2.27 6.43
CA MET A 244 -13.80 -2.80 5.07
C MET A 244 -15.22 -3.06 4.61
N SER A 245 -15.48 -2.76 3.34
CA SER A 245 -16.66 -3.16 2.57
C SER A 245 -16.22 -3.93 1.33
N SER A 246 -17.04 -4.89 0.89
CA SER A 246 -16.70 -5.77 -0.22
C SER A 246 -17.95 -6.24 -0.98
N PRO A 247 -17.88 -6.39 -2.32
CA PRO A 247 -18.98 -6.96 -3.12
C PRO A 247 -19.11 -8.49 -2.98
N ILE A 248 -18.16 -9.15 -2.30
CA ILE A 248 -18.19 -10.60 -2.03
C ILE A 248 -18.45 -10.89 -0.56
N ASP A 249 -18.71 -12.17 -0.23
CA ASP A 249 -18.84 -12.63 1.16
C ASP A 249 -17.53 -12.45 1.94
N PHE A 250 -17.61 -12.56 3.27
CA PHE A 250 -16.45 -12.56 4.14
C PHE A 250 -15.44 -13.64 3.71
N TYR A 251 -14.17 -13.27 3.71
CA TYR A 251 -13.07 -14.15 3.36
C TYR A 251 -11.97 -14.08 4.42
N GLU A 252 -11.22 -15.17 4.57
CA GLU A 252 -10.08 -15.19 5.48
C GLU A 252 -9.00 -14.23 4.96
N THR A 253 -8.65 -13.25 5.79
CA THR A 253 -7.55 -12.33 5.46
C THR A 253 -6.23 -13.09 5.58
N PRO A 254 -5.42 -13.18 4.51
CA PRO A 254 -4.14 -13.88 4.55
C PRO A 254 -3.16 -13.16 5.48
N GLN A 255 -2.14 -13.88 5.94
CA GLN A 255 -1.05 -13.27 6.70
C GLN A 255 -0.25 -12.34 5.78
N THR A 256 -0.42 -11.04 5.92
CA THR A 256 0.06 -10.06 4.94
C THR A 256 0.10 -8.65 5.53
N LEU A 257 0.57 -7.68 4.75
CA LEU A 257 0.45 -6.26 5.10
C LEU A 257 -0.97 -5.77 4.88
N ILE A 258 -1.56 -5.19 5.91
CA ILE A 258 -2.90 -4.60 5.84
C ILE A 258 -2.87 -3.16 6.36
N SER A 259 -3.66 -2.27 5.74
CA SER A 259 -3.93 -0.94 6.27
C SER A 259 -4.94 -0.97 7.40
N THR A 260 -4.65 -0.25 8.47
CA THR A 260 -5.55 0.02 9.59
C THR A 260 -5.51 1.51 9.89
N THR A 261 -6.32 1.95 10.84
CA THR A 261 -6.37 3.34 11.28
C THR A 261 -6.43 3.42 12.79
N PHE A 262 -5.87 4.48 13.38
CA PHE A 262 -6.07 4.80 14.79
C PHE A 262 -7.46 5.43 15.07
N SER A 263 -8.21 5.76 14.01
CA SER A 263 -9.53 6.39 14.09
C SER A 263 -10.68 5.42 13.88
N VAL A 264 -11.52 5.27 14.91
CA VAL A 264 -12.77 4.51 14.79
C VAL A 264 -13.70 5.11 13.73
N LYS A 265 -13.71 6.45 13.59
CA LYS A 265 -14.56 7.15 12.63
C LYS A 265 -14.14 6.78 11.20
N THR A 266 -12.85 6.88 10.90
CA THR A 266 -12.29 6.50 9.60
C THR A 266 -12.60 5.04 9.27
N ALA A 267 -12.47 4.13 10.24
CA ALA A 267 -12.84 2.73 10.04
C ALA A 267 -14.34 2.53 9.73
N ILE A 268 -15.23 3.25 10.41
CA ILE A 268 -16.67 3.20 10.11
C ILE A 268 -16.96 3.72 8.70
N ASP A 269 -16.31 4.83 8.32
CA ASP A 269 -16.46 5.43 6.99
C ASP A 269 -16.01 4.46 5.88
N PHE A 270 -14.88 3.76 6.06
CA PHE A 270 -14.40 2.73 5.12
C PHE A 270 -15.30 1.50 5.02
N ALA A 271 -15.97 1.12 6.11
CA ALA A 271 -16.85 -0.03 6.12
C ALA A 271 -18.17 0.20 5.39
N ASP A 272 -18.54 1.46 5.08
CA ASP A 272 -19.80 1.84 4.41
C ASP A 272 -21.01 1.02 4.89
N MET A 273 -21.27 1.05 6.20
CA MET A 273 -22.31 0.23 6.87
C MET A 273 -23.76 0.66 6.55
N LYS A 274 -23.98 1.44 5.48
CA LYS A 274 -25.29 1.93 5.08
C LYS A 274 -26.10 0.81 4.44
N GLN A 275 -27.39 0.72 4.76
CA GLN A 275 -28.29 -0.28 4.17
C GLN A 275 -28.42 -0.14 2.64
N SER A 276 -28.18 1.05 2.10
CA SER A 276 -28.19 1.33 0.65
C SER A 276 -26.87 1.00 -0.04
N SER A 277 -25.85 0.50 0.68
CA SER A 277 -24.57 0.10 0.07
C SER A 277 -24.77 -1.07 -0.89
N THR A 278 -24.05 -1.07 -2.00
CA THR A 278 -24.00 -2.21 -2.94
C THR A 278 -23.09 -3.33 -2.44
N SER A 279 -22.42 -3.13 -1.31
CA SER A 279 -21.51 -4.10 -0.69
C SER A 279 -22.28 -5.29 -0.15
N ARG A 280 -21.77 -6.50 -0.41
CA ARG A 280 -22.34 -7.75 0.08
C ARG A 280 -21.91 -8.05 1.52
N SER A 281 -20.70 -7.66 1.88
CA SER A 281 -20.18 -7.76 3.25
C SER A 281 -19.49 -6.46 3.67
N ALA A 282 -19.59 -6.16 4.96
CA ALA A 282 -18.94 -5.02 5.59
C ALA A 282 -18.61 -5.33 7.05
N TYR A 283 -17.48 -4.82 7.54
CA TYR A 283 -17.08 -4.99 8.94
C TYR A 283 -16.25 -3.81 9.47
N VAL A 284 -16.32 -3.64 10.79
CA VAL A 284 -15.38 -2.84 11.57
C VAL A 284 -14.82 -3.72 12.67
N VAL A 285 -13.49 -3.85 12.73
CA VAL A 285 -12.80 -4.59 13.79
C VAL A 285 -11.89 -3.64 14.55
N LYS A 286 -11.94 -3.70 15.88
CA LYS A 286 -10.95 -3.10 16.79
C LYS A 286 -10.06 -4.21 17.32
N TYR A 287 -8.75 -4.00 17.32
CA TYR A 287 -7.83 -4.88 18.03
C TYR A 287 -6.63 -4.11 18.55
N THR A 288 -5.98 -4.70 19.54
CA THR A 288 -4.72 -4.19 20.08
C THR A 288 -3.58 -4.81 19.27
N CYS A 289 -2.75 -3.96 18.67
CA CYS A 289 -1.63 -4.35 17.83
C CYS A 289 -0.32 -4.16 18.61
N PRO A 290 0.51 -5.21 18.78
CA PRO A 290 1.84 -5.04 19.35
C PRO A 290 2.70 -4.21 18.39
N VAL A 291 3.56 -3.36 18.95
CA VAL A 291 4.45 -2.47 18.18
C VAL A 291 5.35 -3.26 17.24
N GLU A 292 5.68 -4.50 17.58
CA GLU A 292 6.48 -5.41 16.76
C GLU A 292 5.85 -5.72 15.39
N LYS A 293 4.54 -5.47 15.23
CA LYS A 293 3.80 -5.66 13.97
C LYS A 293 3.54 -4.37 13.20
N LEU A 294 3.89 -3.21 13.75
CA LEU A 294 3.76 -1.92 13.04
C LEU A 294 4.90 -1.78 12.04
N PHE A 295 4.56 -1.55 10.78
CA PHE A 295 5.53 -1.28 9.72
C PHE A 295 5.69 0.22 9.46
N MET A 296 4.58 0.95 9.33
CA MET A 296 4.54 2.39 9.10
C MET A 296 3.29 2.98 9.75
N THR A 297 3.36 4.17 10.34
CA THR A 297 2.18 4.85 10.89
C THR A 297 2.15 6.33 10.54
N PHE A 298 0.97 6.95 10.63
CA PHE A 298 0.81 8.38 10.43
C PHE A 298 1.56 9.23 11.47
N LEU A 299 1.98 8.66 12.61
CA LEU A 299 2.66 9.43 13.65
C LEU A 299 4.06 9.87 13.20
N GLU A 300 4.77 9.00 12.48
CA GLU A 300 6.13 9.24 12.01
C GLU A 300 6.27 9.38 10.49
N THR A 301 5.26 9.01 9.71
CA THR A 301 5.31 9.06 8.23
C THR A 301 4.67 10.34 7.71
N ARG A 302 5.49 11.27 7.21
CA ARG A 302 5.03 12.56 6.69
C ARG A 302 3.94 12.42 5.63
N GLN A 303 4.13 11.53 4.65
CA GLN A 303 3.23 11.37 3.51
C GLN A 303 1.80 11.03 3.94
N PHE A 304 1.63 10.17 4.96
CA PHE A 304 0.32 9.80 5.53
C PHE A 304 -0.43 10.96 6.20
N ASN A 305 0.16 12.17 6.20
CA ASN A 305 -0.44 13.38 6.73
C ASN A 305 -0.66 14.45 5.64
N GLU A 306 -0.20 14.27 4.40
CA GLU A 306 -0.24 15.33 3.39
C GLU A 306 -1.60 15.42 2.69
N ARG A 307 -2.12 14.28 2.22
CA ARG A 307 -3.34 14.22 1.38
C ARG A 307 -4.57 13.80 2.16
N TYR A 308 -4.45 12.70 2.90
CA TYR A 308 -5.56 12.08 3.63
C TYR A 308 -5.26 12.13 5.14
N LYS A 309 -6.25 12.51 5.95
CA LYS A 309 -6.13 12.55 7.43
C LYS A 309 -6.74 11.31 8.06
N GLU A 310 -6.32 10.15 7.56
CA GLU A 310 -6.93 8.87 7.90
C GLU A 310 -6.32 8.22 9.14
N GLN A 311 -5.26 8.81 9.69
CA GLN A 311 -4.51 8.25 10.82
C GLN A 311 -4.08 6.81 10.52
N GLU A 312 -3.54 6.58 9.31
CA GLU A 312 -3.25 5.25 8.78
C GLU A 312 -2.09 4.56 9.54
N ALA A 313 -2.19 3.24 9.66
CA ALA A 313 -1.12 2.37 10.11
C ALA A 313 -1.04 1.15 9.18
N ILE A 314 0.16 0.81 8.72
CA ILE A 314 0.43 -0.42 7.99
C ILE A 314 0.95 -1.44 8.98
N VAL A 315 0.28 -2.59 9.03
CA VAL A 315 0.57 -3.65 10.00
C VAL A 315 0.85 -4.98 9.32
N ILE A 316 1.85 -5.68 9.84
CA ILE A 316 2.12 -7.09 9.53
C ILE A 316 1.07 -7.91 10.27
N TYR A 317 0.06 -8.31 9.51
CA TYR A 317 -1.04 -9.08 10.04
C TYR A 317 -0.74 -10.57 9.91
N ASP A 318 -0.72 -11.27 11.03
CA ASP A 318 -0.51 -12.71 11.14
C ASP A 318 -1.68 -13.42 11.85
N GLY A 319 -2.68 -12.64 12.30
CA GLY A 319 -3.87 -13.12 12.98
C GLY A 319 -4.85 -13.79 12.03
N ARG A 320 -5.97 -14.30 12.60
CA ARG A 320 -7.13 -14.72 11.82
C ARG A 320 -8.34 -13.90 12.24
N ILE A 321 -8.80 -12.99 11.38
CA ILE A 321 -10.15 -12.44 11.51
C ILE A 321 -11.05 -13.56 10.97
N LYS A 322 -11.70 -14.27 11.90
CA LYS A 322 -12.74 -15.26 11.58
C LYS A 322 -14.09 -14.60 11.83
N PHE A 323 -14.98 -14.66 10.86
CA PHE A 323 -16.36 -14.19 10.95
C PHE A 323 -17.31 -15.36 11.14
#